data_AF-A0A2E3DNQ1-F1
#
_entry.id   AF-A0A2E3DNQ1-F1
#
_cell.length_a   1.000
_cell.length_b   1.000
_cell.length_c   1.000
_cell.angle_alpha   90.00
_cell.angle_beta   90.00
_cell.angle_gamma   90.00
#
_symmetry.space_group_name_H-M   'P 1'
#
loop_
_entity.id
_entity.type
_entity.pdbx_description
1 polymer ?
#
loop_
_entity_poly.entity_id
_entity_poly.type
_entity_poly.pdbx_seq_one_letter_code
_entity_poly.pdbx_strand_id
1 'polypeptide(L)'
;MLDNRKNCQRCWFIRPLACFFLTSALVPVVACPADMPNTDNRSRSIDPNQRQELLKDLPSIQMFKKSPPSRFLVDLSDVRRGHPYMGRRAERPHTGGHIYFKIPENINEFAAKDYPPIYAVADGVVTRVDYSYELRSMFEPALEKVVANKRYGIGLTFAKDGTTDITFHYSIEPFVRPQNVALYEQFIYVKPGQKVIKGQVIARMYIPNNKLLAQKSHIHFNLLREGGGGFISPSIFNTQVVREFHKRWNLFPNNPDAPIPPCMGYLLQPEENPFLRRAVDAL
;
A
#
# COMPACT_ATOMS: atom_id res chain seq x y z
N MET A 1 -53.00 -42.50 -11.04
CA MET A 1 -53.46 -43.90 -11.03
C MET A 1 -52.21 -44.75 -10.90
N LEU A 2 -51.91 -45.21 -9.69
CA LEU A 2 -52.25 -46.56 -9.17
C LEU A 2 -51.48 -47.63 -9.95
N ASP A 3 -50.46 -48.26 -9.33
CA ASP A 3 -50.56 -49.54 -8.58
C ASP A 3 -50.68 -50.73 -9.58
N ASN A 4 -50.12 -51.92 -9.48
CA ASN A 4 -49.60 -52.76 -8.39
C ASN A 4 -49.04 -54.04 -9.10
N ARG A 5 -47.86 -54.59 -8.75
CA ARG A 5 -47.62 -55.73 -7.82
C ARG A 5 -47.73 -57.16 -8.39
N LYS A 6 -46.89 -58.04 -7.78
CA LYS A 6 -46.95 -59.52 -7.56
C LYS A 6 -46.33 -60.39 -8.66
N ASN A 7 -45.64 -61.52 -8.41
CA ASN A 7 -45.33 -62.37 -7.25
C ASN A 7 -44.22 -63.37 -7.69
N CYS A 8 -43.17 -63.71 -6.93
CA CYS A 8 -43.06 -64.66 -5.78
C CYS A 8 -42.79 -66.14 -6.16
N GLN A 9 -41.64 -66.71 -5.72
CA GLN A 9 -41.47 -68.03 -5.03
C GLN A 9 -39.97 -68.32 -4.76
N ARG A 10 -39.51 -68.41 -3.49
CA ARG A 10 -39.21 -69.61 -2.65
C ARG A 10 -37.91 -70.37 -3.06
N CYS A 11 -37.03 -70.90 -2.21
CA CYS A 11 -36.91 -71.08 -0.76
C CYS A 11 -35.50 -71.68 -0.40
N TRP A 12 -34.92 -71.24 0.74
CA TRP A 12 -34.11 -71.97 1.76
C TRP A 12 -32.64 -72.43 1.50
N PHE A 13 -31.71 -71.90 2.30
CA PHE A 13 -30.99 -72.64 3.37
C PHE A 13 -30.34 -71.67 4.38
N ILE A 14 -30.11 -72.16 5.60
CA ILE A 14 -30.00 -71.41 6.86
C ILE A 14 -28.57 -71.53 7.45
N ARG A 15 -28.03 -70.35 7.89
CA ARG A 15 -27.03 -70.06 8.97
C ARG A 15 -25.53 -70.42 8.80
N PRO A 16 -24.61 -69.76 9.55
CA PRO A 16 -24.79 -68.68 10.54
C PRO A 16 -24.01 -67.38 10.28
N LEU A 17 -24.46 -66.31 10.95
CA LEU A 17 -23.78 -65.02 11.09
C LEU A 17 -22.44 -65.18 11.84
N ALA A 18 -21.37 -64.68 11.26
CA ALA A 18 -20.22 -64.16 12.00
C ALA A 18 -20.39 -62.64 12.10
N CYS A 19 -20.72 -62.14 13.30
CA CYS A 19 -20.61 -60.73 13.62
C CYS A 19 -19.13 -60.34 13.68
N PHE A 20 -18.59 -59.76 12.61
CA PHE A 20 -17.42 -58.92 12.70
C PHE A 20 -17.88 -57.48 12.96
N PHE A 21 -17.82 -57.05 14.22
CA PHE A 21 -17.74 -55.63 14.53
C PHE A 21 -16.39 -55.13 14.03
N LEU A 22 -16.36 -54.58 12.81
CA LEU A 22 -15.29 -53.67 12.42
C LEU A 22 -15.54 -52.36 13.17
N THR A 23 -14.92 -52.22 14.33
CA THR A 23 -14.68 -50.91 14.94
C THR A 23 -13.75 -50.16 14.00
N SER A 24 -14.32 -49.31 13.14
CA SER A 24 -13.56 -48.29 12.44
C SER A 24 -12.99 -47.35 13.50
N ALA A 25 -11.75 -47.59 13.91
CA ALA A 25 -10.99 -46.63 14.68
C ALA A 25 -10.80 -45.40 13.78
N LEU A 26 -11.62 -44.38 14.03
CA LEU A 26 -11.37 -43.02 13.57
C LEU A 26 -10.02 -42.62 14.16
N VAL A 27 -8.96 -42.74 13.36
CA VAL A 27 -7.70 -42.07 13.66
C VAL A 27 -8.03 -40.58 13.61
N PRO A 28 -7.92 -39.83 14.72
CA PRO A 28 -8.03 -38.39 14.64
C PRO A 28 -6.86 -37.94 13.77
N VAL A 29 -7.18 -37.46 12.57
CA VAL A 29 -6.25 -36.62 11.82
C VAL A 29 -6.03 -35.42 12.71
N VAL A 30 -4.92 -35.42 13.45
CA VAL A 30 -4.40 -34.23 14.10
C VAL A 30 -4.07 -33.32 12.95
N ALA A 31 -5.00 -32.43 12.62
CA ALA A 31 -4.71 -31.28 11.81
C ALA A 31 -3.55 -30.57 12.51
N CYS A 32 -2.35 -30.65 11.93
CA CYS A 32 -1.32 -29.70 12.25
C CYS A 32 -1.97 -28.32 12.12
N PRO A 33 -1.88 -27.44 13.12
CA PRO A 33 -2.35 -26.08 12.94
C PRO A 33 -1.63 -25.57 11.69
N ALA A 34 -2.38 -25.31 10.62
CA ALA A 34 -1.87 -24.49 9.53
C ALA A 34 -1.30 -23.25 10.22
N ASP A 35 0.00 -23.01 10.06
CA ASP A 35 0.69 -21.83 10.60
C ASP A 35 -0.21 -20.62 10.39
N MET A 36 -0.90 -20.20 11.47
CA MET A 36 -1.76 -19.03 11.45
C MET A 36 -0.78 -17.88 11.26
N PRO A 37 -0.75 -17.27 10.08
CA PRO A 37 0.38 -16.45 9.72
C PRO A 37 0.29 -15.16 10.53
N ASN A 38 1.29 -14.93 11.39
CA ASN A 38 1.37 -13.82 12.34
C ASN A 38 0.92 -12.49 11.70
N THR A 39 -0.20 -11.96 12.21
CA THR A 39 -0.86 -10.73 11.77
C THR A 39 -0.31 -9.46 12.42
N ASP A 40 0.76 -9.56 13.22
CA ASP A 40 1.26 -8.42 13.98
C ASP A 40 1.83 -7.35 13.05
N ASN A 41 1.09 -6.25 12.93
CA ASN A 41 1.56 -5.03 12.30
C ASN A 41 2.70 -4.44 13.14
N ARG A 42 3.88 -4.29 12.53
CA ARG A 42 5.09 -3.75 13.15
C ARG A 42 5.24 -2.30 12.76
N SER A 43 4.67 -1.42 13.58
CA SER A 43 4.72 0.04 13.38
C SER A 43 5.36 0.69 14.59
N ARG A 44 6.16 1.73 14.37
CA ARG A 44 6.70 2.59 15.45
C ARG A 44 6.48 4.05 15.11
N SER A 45 6.11 4.82 16.11
CA SER A 45 5.99 6.27 16.04
C SER A 45 6.87 6.92 17.09
N ILE A 46 7.19 8.20 16.92
CA ILE A 46 7.82 8.97 17.99
C ILE A 46 6.88 9.17 19.17
N ASP A 47 7.45 9.31 20.36
CA ASP A 47 6.68 9.60 21.57
C ASP A 47 6.08 11.02 21.53
N PRO A 48 4.90 11.24 22.15
CA PRO A 48 4.25 12.56 22.17
C PRO A 48 5.13 13.69 22.72
N ASN A 49 5.96 13.41 23.72
CA ASN A 49 6.88 14.41 24.29
C ASN A 49 7.99 14.79 23.31
N GLN A 50 8.54 13.82 22.59
CA GLN A 50 9.54 14.07 21.53
C GLN A 50 8.93 14.82 20.35
N ARG A 51 7.67 14.52 20.03
CA ARG A 51 6.93 15.14 18.94
C ARG A 51 6.88 16.66 19.05
N GLN A 52 6.55 17.19 20.23
CA GLN A 52 6.47 18.65 20.41
C GLN A 52 7.82 19.33 20.14
N GLU A 53 8.90 18.77 20.69
CA GLU A 53 10.24 19.35 20.56
C GLU A 53 10.81 19.21 19.14
N LEU A 54 10.64 18.05 18.50
CA LEU A 54 11.18 17.78 17.17
C LEU A 54 10.47 18.54 16.05
N LEU A 55 9.20 18.89 16.24
CA LEU A 55 8.35 19.45 15.20
C LEU A 55 8.07 20.95 15.36
N LYS A 56 8.56 21.60 16.43
CA LYS A 56 8.25 23.01 16.73
C LYS A 56 8.65 23.99 15.62
N ASP A 57 9.76 23.72 14.93
CA ASP A 57 10.35 24.61 13.93
C ASP A 57 9.94 24.25 12.48
N LEU A 58 8.94 23.39 12.29
CA LEU A 58 8.49 23.04 10.94
C LEU A 58 7.84 24.23 10.24
N PRO A 59 8.12 24.45 8.94
CA PRO A 59 7.57 25.55 8.17
C PRO A 59 6.06 25.41 7.95
N SER A 60 5.40 26.52 7.62
CA SER A 60 4.01 26.47 7.15
C SER A 60 3.89 25.72 5.81
N ILE A 61 2.83 24.93 5.63
CA ILE A 61 2.51 24.26 4.36
C ILE A 61 2.36 25.26 3.19
N GLN A 62 2.01 26.51 3.49
CA GLN A 62 1.92 27.58 2.48
C GLN A 62 3.27 27.86 1.79
N MET A 63 4.40 27.55 2.45
CA MET A 63 5.73 27.71 1.86
C MET A 63 5.89 26.83 0.62
N PHE A 64 5.29 25.63 0.61
CA PHE A 64 5.36 24.68 -0.50
C PHE A 64 4.53 25.11 -1.71
N LYS A 65 3.56 26.01 -1.52
CA LYS A 65 2.87 26.66 -2.64
C LYS A 65 3.73 27.73 -3.31
N LYS A 66 4.56 28.44 -2.53
CA LYS A 66 5.43 29.53 -3.01
C LYS A 66 6.76 29.03 -3.57
N SER A 67 7.35 28.02 -2.95
CA SER A 67 8.64 27.43 -3.31
C SER A 67 8.54 25.90 -3.32
N PRO A 68 7.81 25.32 -4.29
CA PRO A 68 7.58 23.89 -4.34
C PRO A 68 8.88 23.09 -4.60
N PRO A 69 9.11 21.95 -3.93
CA PRO A 69 10.24 21.06 -4.20
C PRO A 69 10.27 20.54 -5.65
N SER A 70 11.47 20.49 -6.20
CA SER A 70 11.81 19.81 -7.45
C SER A 70 12.18 18.33 -7.28
N ARG A 71 12.40 17.87 -6.04
CA ARG A 71 12.69 16.46 -5.75
C ARG A 71 11.39 15.69 -5.62
N PHE A 72 11.14 14.81 -6.57
CA PHE A 72 10.07 13.82 -6.47
C PHE A 72 10.49 12.65 -5.55
N LEU A 73 9.52 11.90 -5.02
CA LEU A 73 9.78 10.80 -4.07
C LEU A 73 10.58 9.63 -4.65
N VAL A 74 10.68 9.52 -5.97
CA VAL A 74 11.51 8.53 -6.68
C VAL A 74 12.12 9.17 -7.92
N ASP A 75 13.02 8.46 -8.58
CA ASP A 75 13.48 8.86 -9.91
C ASP A 75 12.43 8.51 -10.96
N LEU A 76 12.02 9.51 -11.74
CA LEU A 76 10.98 9.32 -12.77
C LEU A 76 11.46 8.38 -13.89
N SER A 77 12.76 8.12 -14.03
CA SER A 77 13.30 7.08 -14.90
C SER A 77 12.82 5.68 -14.52
N ASP A 78 12.53 5.43 -13.24
CA ASP A 78 12.14 4.13 -12.71
C ASP A 78 10.62 3.92 -12.75
N VAL A 79 9.87 4.99 -13.04
CA VAL A 79 8.41 4.97 -13.09
C VAL A 79 7.95 4.43 -14.44
N ARG A 80 7.17 3.35 -14.39
CA ARG A 80 6.48 2.76 -15.55
C ARG A 80 5.16 3.45 -15.81
N ARG A 81 4.36 3.65 -14.75
CA ARG A 81 3.09 4.36 -14.82
C ARG A 81 2.70 4.96 -13.47
N GLY A 82 1.69 5.83 -13.45
CA GLY A 82 1.12 6.34 -12.20
C GLY A 82 -0.19 7.08 -12.41
N HIS A 83 -0.69 7.71 -11.36
CA HIS A 83 -1.78 8.69 -11.45
C HIS A 83 -1.72 9.67 -10.28
N PRO A 84 -2.35 10.86 -10.38
CA PRO A 84 -2.40 11.81 -9.29
C PRO A 84 -3.40 11.37 -8.22
N TYR A 85 -3.53 12.20 -7.19
CA TYR A 85 -4.64 12.09 -6.25
C TYR A 85 -5.94 12.46 -6.95
N MET A 86 -6.92 11.56 -6.94
CA MET A 86 -8.23 11.76 -7.55
C MET A 86 -9.23 12.11 -6.44
N GLY A 87 -9.62 13.38 -6.39
CA GLY A 87 -10.50 13.94 -5.37
C GLY A 87 -11.92 13.39 -5.40
N ARG A 88 -12.65 13.63 -4.31
CA ARG A 88 -14.04 13.14 -4.15
C ARG A 88 -15.04 13.73 -5.14
N ARG A 89 -14.67 14.77 -5.91
CA ARG A 89 -15.53 15.31 -6.98
C ARG A 89 -15.23 14.68 -8.35
N ALA A 90 -14.22 13.82 -8.47
CA ALA A 90 -14.00 13.04 -9.69
C ALA A 90 -15.08 11.98 -9.86
N GLU A 91 -15.29 11.50 -11.09
CA GLU A 91 -16.24 10.42 -11.37
C GLU A 91 -15.75 9.10 -10.74
N ARG A 92 -14.43 8.86 -10.74
CA ARG A 92 -13.80 7.74 -10.05
C ARG A 92 -12.78 8.23 -9.02
N PRO A 93 -13.24 8.70 -7.83
CA PRO A 93 -12.34 9.13 -6.78
C PRO A 93 -11.36 8.03 -6.37
N HIS A 94 -10.14 8.44 -6.09
CA HIS A 94 -9.07 7.57 -5.64
C HIS A 94 -8.15 8.38 -4.74
N THR A 95 -8.21 8.08 -3.45
CA THR A 95 -7.39 8.77 -2.47
C THR A 95 -5.93 8.32 -2.64
N GLY A 96 -5.01 9.28 -2.71
CA GLY A 96 -3.57 9.08 -2.92
C GLY A 96 -3.13 9.02 -4.39
N GLY A 97 -1.95 9.59 -4.65
CA GLY A 97 -1.23 9.37 -5.91
C GLY A 97 -0.57 7.99 -5.90
N HIS A 98 -0.37 7.43 -7.09
CA HIS A 98 0.25 6.11 -7.24
C HIS A 98 1.40 6.14 -8.22
N ILE A 99 2.49 5.46 -7.88
CA ILE A 99 3.65 5.25 -8.75
C ILE A 99 3.92 3.76 -8.86
N TYR A 100 3.86 3.23 -10.07
CA TYR A 100 4.22 1.87 -10.41
C TYR A 100 5.59 1.86 -11.08
N PHE A 101 6.40 0.87 -10.74
CA PHE A 101 7.79 0.80 -11.15
C PHE A 101 7.96 -0.01 -12.44
N LYS A 102 9.03 0.30 -13.17
CA LYS A 102 9.60 -0.62 -14.16
C LYS A 102 10.12 -1.83 -13.41
N ILE A 103 9.97 -3.01 -14.02
CA ILE A 103 10.46 -4.24 -13.42
C ILE A 103 11.89 -4.47 -13.92
N PRO A 104 12.90 -4.46 -13.04
CA PRO A 104 14.26 -4.78 -13.44
C PRO A 104 14.34 -6.25 -13.86
N GLU A 105 15.20 -6.54 -14.84
CA GLU A 105 15.38 -7.91 -15.34
C GLU A 105 16.09 -8.78 -14.29
N ASN A 106 17.18 -8.26 -13.71
CA ASN A 106 18.04 -8.93 -12.75
C ASN A 106 18.09 -8.13 -11.44
N ILE A 107 17.29 -8.50 -10.43
CA ILE A 107 17.48 -7.98 -9.07
C ILE A 107 18.00 -9.08 -8.17
N ASN A 108 19.06 -8.78 -7.43
CA ASN A 108 19.42 -9.58 -6.28
C ASN A 108 18.49 -9.19 -5.12
N GLU A 109 17.60 -10.10 -4.73
CA GLU A 109 16.59 -9.86 -3.69
C GLU A 109 17.16 -9.55 -2.30
N PHE A 110 18.44 -9.85 -2.08
CA PHE A 110 19.16 -9.58 -0.84
C PHE A 110 20.04 -8.31 -0.91
N ALA A 111 20.19 -7.71 -2.09
CA ALA A 111 20.94 -6.47 -2.26
C ALA A 111 19.98 -5.29 -2.29
N ALA A 112 19.52 -4.85 -1.12
CA ALA A 112 18.54 -3.75 -1.00
C ALA A 112 18.95 -2.52 -1.82
N LYS A 113 20.25 -2.21 -1.90
CA LYS A 113 20.81 -1.08 -2.65
C LYS A 113 20.52 -1.07 -4.17
N ASP A 114 20.17 -2.22 -4.75
CA ASP A 114 19.91 -2.37 -6.18
C ASP A 114 18.46 -2.01 -6.55
N TYR A 115 17.60 -1.81 -5.53
CA TYR A 115 16.20 -1.44 -5.72
C TYR A 115 16.01 0.08 -5.87
N PRO A 116 14.96 0.54 -6.57
CA PRO A 116 14.73 1.97 -6.81
C PRO A 116 14.75 2.79 -5.51
N PRO A 117 15.52 3.89 -5.45
CA PRO A 117 15.60 4.73 -4.26
C PRO A 117 14.30 5.50 -4.02
N ILE A 118 13.95 5.64 -2.75
CA ILE A 118 12.84 6.47 -2.27
C ILE A 118 13.44 7.63 -1.49
N TYR A 119 13.11 8.84 -1.90
CA TYR A 119 13.68 10.08 -1.39
C TYR A 119 12.71 10.80 -0.44
N ALA A 120 13.25 11.46 0.58
CA ALA A 120 12.52 12.48 1.30
C ALA A 120 12.16 13.64 0.36
N VAL A 121 10.87 13.95 0.24
CA VAL A 121 10.36 15.03 -0.64
C VAL A 121 10.65 16.43 -0.12
N ALA A 122 10.95 16.55 1.18
CA ALA A 122 11.20 17.79 1.90
C ALA A 122 12.09 17.51 3.11
N ASP A 123 12.66 18.57 3.69
CA ASP A 123 13.26 18.50 5.01
C ASP A 123 12.17 18.22 6.04
N GLY A 124 12.45 17.41 7.05
CA GLY A 124 11.46 17.09 8.07
C GLY A 124 11.91 16.02 9.05
N VAL A 125 10.95 15.49 9.80
CA VAL A 125 11.15 14.45 10.81
C VAL A 125 10.35 13.22 10.45
N VAL A 126 10.99 12.07 10.46
CA VAL A 126 10.31 10.78 10.34
C VAL A 126 9.54 10.53 11.63
N THR A 127 8.22 10.65 11.60
CA THR A 127 7.37 10.53 12.80
C THR A 127 6.77 9.13 12.96
N ARG A 128 6.71 8.37 11.86
CA ARG A 128 6.23 6.98 11.84
C ARG A 128 7.00 6.14 10.84
N VAL A 129 7.27 4.89 11.22
CA VAL A 129 7.73 3.84 10.31
C VAL A 129 6.86 2.61 10.51
N ASP A 130 6.26 2.14 9.43
CA ASP A 130 5.63 0.83 9.36
C ASP A 130 6.67 -0.14 8.78
N TYR A 131 7.29 -0.95 9.62
CA TYR A 131 8.27 -1.97 9.19
C TYR A 131 7.59 -3.15 8.49
N SER A 132 6.36 -3.45 8.87
CA SER A 132 5.49 -4.43 8.20
C SER A 132 4.05 -4.16 8.59
N TYR A 133 3.16 -3.95 7.63
CA TYR A 133 1.76 -3.68 7.86
C TYR A 133 0.89 -4.47 6.88
N GLU A 134 0.01 -5.33 7.41
CA GLU A 134 -0.92 -6.13 6.64
C GLU A 134 -2.12 -5.31 6.19
N LEU A 135 -2.36 -5.32 4.89
CA LEU A 135 -3.55 -4.74 4.26
C LEU A 135 -4.65 -5.80 4.15
N ARG A 136 -5.87 -5.36 3.80
CA ARG A 136 -6.99 -6.29 3.59
C ARG A 136 -6.64 -7.39 2.58
N SER A 137 -7.11 -8.60 2.86
CA SER A 137 -7.01 -9.71 1.91
C SER A 137 -7.84 -9.47 0.67
N MET A 138 -7.33 -9.90 -0.48
CA MET A 138 -8.03 -9.90 -1.74
C MET A 138 -7.63 -11.12 -2.57
N PHE A 139 -8.46 -11.50 -3.53
CA PHE A 139 -8.10 -12.52 -4.49
C PHE A 139 -6.96 -12.00 -5.38
N GLU A 140 -5.84 -12.72 -5.42
CA GLU A 140 -4.69 -12.40 -6.25
C GLU A 140 -4.63 -13.40 -7.42
N PRO A 141 -4.99 -12.99 -8.65
CA PRO A 141 -4.98 -13.88 -9.81
C PRO A 141 -3.62 -14.52 -10.10
N ALA A 142 -2.51 -13.82 -9.85
CA ALA A 142 -1.17 -14.36 -10.08
C ALA A 142 -0.79 -15.48 -9.10
N LEU A 143 -1.56 -15.65 -8.03
CA LEU A 143 -1.36 -16.67 -7.00
C LEU A 143 -2.57 -17.60 -6.84
N GLU A 144 -3.63 -17.35 -7.60
CA GLU A 144 -4.91 -18.08 -7.59
C GLU A 144 -5.50 -18.29 -6.17
N LYS A 145 -5.29 -17.32 -5.28
CA LYS A 145 -5.74 -17.43 -3.88
C LYS A 145 -6.05 -16.07 -3.26
N VAL A 146 -6.82 -16.10 -2.19
CA VAL A 146 -7.03 -14.94 -1.32
C VAL A 146 -5.80 -14.76 -0.43
N VAL A 147 -5.17 -13.59 -0.53
CA VAL A 147 -3.96 -13.27 0.24
C VAL A 147 -3.96 -11.78 0.59
N ALA A 148 -3.45 -11.45 1.77
CA ALA A 148 -3.18 -10.08 2.15
C ALA A 148 -1.87 -9.59 1.53
N ASN A 149 -1.80 -8.31 1.15
CA ASN A 149 -0.52 -7.67 0.88
C ASN A 149 0.07 -7.15 2.19
N LYS A 150 1.38 -7.37 2.43
CA LYS A 150 2.08 -6.65 3.50
C LYS A 150 2.90 -5.53 2.88
N ARG A 151 2.65 -4.32 3.34
CA ARG A 151 3.38 -3.11 2.98
C ARG A 151 4.39 -2.73 4.06
N TYR A 152 5.26 -1.81 3.73
CA TYR A 152 5.99 -0.99 4.70
C TYR A 152 5.73 0.47 4.38
N GLY A 153 6.17 1.38 5.24
CA GLY A 153 5.86 2.78 5.01
C GLY A 153 6.56 3.74 5.94
N ILE A 154 6.57 4.99 5.52
CA ILE A 154 7.20 6.10 6.22
C ILE A 154 6.19 7.23 6.35
N GLY A 155 6.08 7.83 7.52
CA GLY A 155 5.44 9.11 7.75
C GLY A 155 6.52 10.17 7.96
N LEU A 156 6.66 11.10 7.01
CA LEU A 156 7.56 12.24 7.10
C LEU A 156 6.76 13.50 7.41
N THR A 157 6.85 14.01 8.63
CA THR A 157 6.22 15.27 9.02
C THR A 157 7.17 16.42 8.67
N PHE A 158 6.71 17.33 7.81
CA PHE A 158 7.58 18.32 7.14
C PHE A 158 7.02 19.75 7.17
N ALA A 159 5.76 19.92 7.53
CA ALA A 159 5.11 21.22 7.56
C ALA A 159 3.99 21.29 8.59
N LYS A 160 3.49 22.50 8.85
CA LYS A 160 2.31 22.78 9.67
C LYS A 160 1.25 23.57 8.90
N ASP A 161 -0.01 23.28 9.19
CA ASP A 161 -1.19 24.08 8.83
C ASP A 161 -1.74 24.69 10.12
N GLY A 162 -1.29 25.92 10.44
CA GLY A 162 -1.47 26.50 11.77
C GLY A 162 -0.70 25.70 12.83
N THR A 163 -1.39 25.12 13.80
CA THR A 163 -0.82 24.23 14.82
C THR A 163 -0.79 22.76 14.40
N THR A 164 -1.45 22.42 13.29
CA THR A 164 -1.66 21.03 12.89
C THR A 164 -0.54 20.52 12.01
N ASP A 165 0.02 19.37 12.35
CA ASP A 165 1.10 18.75 11.59
C ASP A 165 0.63 18.17 10.27
N ILE A 166 1.45 18.37 9.23
CA ILE A 166 1.27 17.82 7.89
C ILE A 166 2.37 16.79 7.62
N THR A 167 1.93 15.58 7.30
CA THR A 167 2.80 14.42 7.07
C THR A 167 2.66 13.93 5.65
N PHE A 168 3.78 13.78 4.96
CA PHE A 168 3.83 13.03 3.71
C PHE A 168 3.90 11.54 4.05
N HIS A 169 2.89 10.79 3.60
CA HIS A 169 2.75 9.37 3.84
C HIS A 169 3.23 8.58 2.61
N TYR A 170 4.22 7.73 2.81
CA TYR A 170 4.72 6.79 1.82
C TYR A 170 4.20 5.39 2.18
N SER A 171 3.14 4.93 1.51
CA SER A 171 2.66 3.55 1.59
C SER A 171 3.37 2.73 0.50
N ILE A 172 4.36 1.94 0.89
CA ILE A 172 5.24 1.22 -0.03
C ILE A 172 4.74 -0.22 -0.13
N GLU A 173 4.19 -0.59 -1.29
CA GLU A 173 3.35 -1.77 -1.46
C GLU A 173 3.92 -2.74 -2.50
N PRO A 174 4.76 -3.71 -2.10
CA PRO A 174 5.33 -4.70 -3.01
C PRO A 174 4.33 -5.72 -3.59
N PHE A 175 3.12 -5.83 -3.03
CA PHE A 175 2.10 -6.83 -3.42
C PHE A 175 2.50 -8.27 -3.12
N VAL A 176 3.27 -8.48 -2.04
CA VAL A 176 3.59 -9.80 -1.50
C VAL A 176 3.33 -9.88 -0.01
N ARG A 177 3.12 -11.11 0.46
CA ARG A 177 3.05 -11.44 1.87
C ARG A 177 4.27 -12.26 2.26
N PRO A 178 5.35 -11.63 2.73
CA PRO A 178 6.55 -12.36 3.09
C PRO A 178 6.31 -13.21 4.35
N GLN A 179 6.90 -14.40 4.38
CA GLN A 179 6.89 -15.25 5.58
C GLN A 179 7.79 -14.66 6.67
N ASN A 180 8.94 -14.10 6.28
CA ASN A 180 9.78 -13.33 7.19
C ASN A 180 9.20 -11.91 7.39
N VAL A 181 8.66 -11.65 8.57
CA VAL A 181 8.08 -10.34 8.94
C VAL A 181 9.10 -9.21 9.06
N ALA A 182 10.40 -9.52 9.02
CA ALA A 182 11.50 -8.56 9.00
C ALA A 182 12.05 -8.30 7.59
N LEU A 183 11.51 -8.94 6.54
CA LEU A 183 12.03 -8.82 5.16
C LEU A 183 12.21 -7.36 4.74
N TYR A 184 11.27 -6.48 5.09
CA TYR A 184 11.27 -5.10 4.64
C TYR A 184 12.23 -4.18 5.40
N GLU A 185 12.74 -4.58 6.56
CA GLU A 185 13.59 -3.72 7.39
C GLU A 185 14.87 -3.30 6.66
N GLN A 186 15.45 -4.20 5.86
CA GLN A 186 16.64 -3.92 5.07
C GLN A 186 16.43 -2.85 3.97
N PHE A 187 15.17 -2.54 3.64
CA PHE A 187 14.81 -1.52 2.65
C PHE A 187 14.46 -0.17 3.28
N ILE A 188 14.50 -0.06 4.61
CA ILE A 188 14.15 1.16 5.36
C ILE A 188 15.43 1.72 5.98
N TYR A 189 15.80 2.95 5.60
CA TYR A 189 17.07 3.57 6.01
C TYR A 189 16.90 4.65 7.07
N VAL A 190 15.70 4.75 7.63
CA VAL A 190 15.34 5.75 8.64
C VAL A 190 14.59 5.13 9.79
N LYS A 191 14.61 5.82 10.93
CA LYS A 191 13.86 5.46 12.13
C LYS A 191 13.01 6.63 12.63
N PRO A 192 11.94 6.38 13.41
CA PRO A 192 11.20 7.45 14.06
C PRO A 192 12.13 8.39 14.85
N GLY A 193 11.90 9.69 14.73
CA GLY A 193 12.65 10.77 15.37
C GLY A 193 13.81 11.29 14.53
N GLN A 194 14.18 10.59 13.45
CA GLN A 194 15.26 11.01 12.57
C GLN A 194 14.86 12.24 11.75
N LYS A 195 15.69 13.29 11.82
CA LYS A 195 15.66 14.41 10.88
C LYS A 195 16.23 13.95 9.54
N VAL A 196 15.55 14.31 8.46
CA VAL A 196 16.00 14.04 7.09
C VAL A 196 16.00 15.33 6.29
N ILE A 197 16.85 15.38 5.26
CA ILE A 197 16.88 16.47 4.30
C ILE A 197 16.27 16.04 2.97
N LYS A 198 15.68 16.99 2.24
CA LYS A 198 15.12 16.79 0.90
C LYS A 198 16.14 16.11 0.00
N GLY A 199 15.73 15.02 -0.65
CA GLY A 199 16.59 14.23 -1.54
C GLY A 199 17.45 13.17 -0.83
N GLN A 200 17.40 13.08 0.50
CA GLN A 200 17.98 11.95 1.21
C GLN A 200 17.24 10.66 0.85
N VAL A 201 17.97 9.58 0.57
CA VAL A 201 17.38 8.23 0.41
C VAL A 201 16.92 7.74 1.79
N ILE A 202 15.61 7.53 1.93
CA ILE A 202 14.97 7.11 3.19
C ILE A 202 14.50 5.66 3.17
N ALA A 203 14.29 5.12 1.97
CA ALA A 203 13.94 3.72 1.76
C ALA A 203 14.29 3.31 0.32
N ARG A 204 14.03 2.05 -0.03
CA ARG A 204 14.07 1.55 -1.40
C ARG A 204 12.84 0.73 -1.69
N MET A 205 12.38 0.75 -2.94
CA MET A 205 11.20 0.01 -3.37
C MET A 205 11.54 -1.45 -3.62
N TYR A 206 11.31 -2.33 -2.66
CA TYR A 206 11.32 -3.78 -2.89
C TYR A 206 10.32 -4.17 -3.99
N ILE A 207 10.83 -4.86 -5.02
CA ILE A 207 10.10 -5.43 -6.15
C ILE A 207 10.30 -6.95 -6.12
N PRO A 208 9.23 -7.76 -6.03
CA PRO A 208 9.35 -9.20 -5.91
C PRO A 208 9.84 -9.85 -7.22
N ASN A 209 10.47 -11.03 -7.11
CA ASN A 209 10.93 -11.78 -8.28
C ASN A 209 9.79 -12.32 -9.16
N ASN A 210 8.62 -12.59 -8.59
CA ASN A 210 7.43 -12.93 -9.36
C ASN A 210 7.01 -11.73 -10.22
N LYS A 211 7.26 -11.80 -11.52
CA LYS A 211 7.04 -10.70 -12.47
C LYS A 211 5.58 -10.26 -12.51
N LEU A 212 4.61 -11.16 -12.34
CA LEU A 212 3.18 -10.81 -12.34
C LEU A 212 2.80 -9.97 -11.12
N LEU A 213 3.34 -10.30 -9.94
CA LEU A 213 3.16 -9.50 -8.73
C LEU A 213 3.92 -8.18 -8.81
N ALA A 214 5.15 -8.22 -9.33
CA ALA A 214 5.99 -7.03 -9.51
C ALA A 214 5.34 -5.94 -10.37
N GLN A 215 4.49 -6.30 -11.34
CA GLN A 215 3.72 -5.32 -12.12
C GLN A 215 2.78 -4.48 -11.25
N LYS A 216 2.38 -4.99 -10.08
CA LYS A 216 1.46 -4.33 -9.15
C LYS A 216 2.18 -3.55 -8.06
N SER A 217 3.48 -3.79 -7.88
CA SER A 217 4.29 -3.10 -6.88
C SER A 217 4.27 -1.59 -7.13
N HIS A 218 3.88 -0.84 -6.11
CA HIS A 218 3.72 0.60 -6.21
C HIS A 218 3.96 1.32 -4.89
N ILE A 219 4.08 2.64 -4.97
CA ILE A 219 3.93 3.52 -3.80
C ILE A 219 2.60 4.24 -3.93
N HIS A 220 1.74 4.07 -2.92
CA HIS A 220 0.59 4.94 -2.66
C HIS A 220 1.08 6.09 -1.77
N PHE A 221 0.83 7.33 -2.18
CA PHE A 221 1.31 8.49 -1.43
C PHE A 221 0.26 9.60 -1.34
N ASN A 222 0.21 10.23 -0.17
CA ASN A 222 -0.72 11.30 0.15
C ASN A 222 -0.16 12.17 1.26
N LEU A 223 -0.82 13.30 1.52
CA LEU A 223 -0.62 14.03 2.76
C LEU A 223 -1.62 13.56 3.80
N LEU A 224 -1.21 13.64 5.06
CA LEU A 224 -2.04 13.44 6.23
C LEU A 224 -1.99 14.72 7.07
N ARG A 225 -3.14 15.07 7.64
CA ARG A 225 -3.25 16.11 8.65
C ARG A 225 -3.50 15.43 9.99
N GLU A 226 -2.70 15.79 10.99
CA GLU A 226 -2.86 15.23 12.33
C GLU A 226 -4.24 15.58 12.92
N GLY A 227 -4.79 14.69 13.75
CA GLY A 227 -6.12 14.84 14.33
C GLY A 227 -7.27 14.40 13.42
N GLY A 228 -6.98 13.92 12.21
CA GLY A 228 -7.96 13.35 11.28
C GLY A 228 -8.23 14.22 10.05
N GLY A 229 -9.35 13.97 9.37
CA GLY A 229 -9.72 14.68 8.14
C GLY A 229 -9.37 13.96 6.83
N GLY A 230 -8.93 12.70 6.91
CA GLY A 230 -8.70 11.84 5.75
C GLY A 230 -7.41 12.13 4.99
N PHE A 231 -7.32 11.59 3.77
CA PHE A 231 -6.16 11.81 2.90
C PHE A 231 -6.28 13.16 2.19
N ILE A 232 -5.14 13.81 2.04
CA ILE A 232 -5.00 15.13 1.43
C ILE A 232 -4.11 14.97 0.19
N SER A 233 -4.39 15.77 -0.83
CA SER A 233 -3.62 15.75 -2.06
C SER A 233 -2.14 16.11 -1.84
N PRO A 234 -1.18 15.36 -2.42
CA PRO A 234 0.25 15.62 -2.33
C PRO A 234 0.73 16.71 -3.30
N SER A 235 -0.08 17.75 -3.51
CA SER A 235 0.15 18.83 -4.48
C SER A 235 1.19 19.85 -4.03
N ILE A 236 2.36 19.38 -3.58
CA ILE A 236 3.47 20.21 -3.11
C ILE A 236 4.60 20.35 -4.14
N PHE A 237 4.59 19.57 -5.22
CA PHE A 237 5.69 19.52 -6.18
C PHE A 237 5.60 20.64 -7.21
N ASN A 238 6.76 21.01 -7.77
CA ASN A 238 6.79 22.05 -8.78
C ASN A 238 6.20 21.58 -10.11
N THR A 239 5.79 22.52 -10.97
CA THR A 239 5.13 22.21 -12.24
C THR A 239 5.98 21.33 -13.17
N GLN A 240 7.31 21.45 -13.12
CA GLN A 240 8.20 20.62 -13.94
C GLN A 240 8.09 19.14 -13.56
N VAL A 241 8.18 18.82 -12.26
CA VAL A 241 8.01 17.46 -11.74
C VAL A 241 6.63 16.91 -12.09
N VAL A 242 5.58 17.72 -11.92
CA VAL A 242 4.21 17.30 -12.22
C VAL A 242 4.04 16.99 -13.71
N ARG A 243 4.58 17.83 -14.61
CA ARG A 243 4.54 17.57 -16.05
C ARG A 243 5.34 16.33 -16.43
N GLU A 244 6.52 16.12 -15.85
CA GLU A 244 7.31 14.92 -16.13
C GLU A 244 6.65 13.64 -15.62
N PHE A 245 5.95 13.71 -14.48
CA PHE A 245 5.16 12.59 -13.98
C PHE A 245 3.90 12.35 -14.83
N HIS A 246 3.21 13.41 -15.28
CA HIS A 246 2.03 13.34 -16.16
C HIS A 246 2.32 12.60 -17.46
N LYS A 247 3.51 12.78 -18.06
CA LYS A 247 3.96 12.01 -19.24
C LYS A 247 3.92 10.49 -19.04
N ARG A 248 3.94 10.03 -17.79
CA ARG A 248 3.92 8.62 -17.38
C ARG A 248 2.59 8.20 -16.77
N TRP A 249 1.55 9.03 -16.76
CA TRP A 249 0.26 8.64 -16.19
C TRP A 249 -0.47 7.53 -16.96
N ASN A 250 0.12 7.06 -18.06
CA ASN A 250 -0.28 5.89 -18.83
C ASN A 250 -1.79 5.73 -18.81
N LEU A 251 -2.44 6.75 -19.40
CA LEU A 251 -3.88 7.01 -19.43
C LEU A 251 -4.62 5.68 -19.33
N PHE A 252 -5.19 5.39 -18.16
CA PHE A 252 -6.00 4.19 -18.00
C PHE A 252 -7.06 4.26 -19.10
N PRO A 253 -7.07 3.32 -20.07
CA PRO A 253 -7.79 3.51 -21.34
C PRO A 253 -9.32 3.66 -21.16
N ASN A 254 -9.83 3.36 -19.96
CA ASN A 254 -11.23 3.46 -19.57
C ASN A 254 -11.43 4.36 -18.33
N ASN A 255 -10.58 5.37 -18.12
CA ASN A 255 -10.80 6.35 -17.07
C ASN A 255 -11.80 7.40 -17.56
N PRO A 256 -13.02 7.46 -17.00
CA PRO A 256 -14.02 8.44 -17.43
C PRO A 256 -13.61 9.88 -17.13
N ASP A 257 -12.71 10.08 -16.16
CA ASP A 257 -12.14 11.38 -15.85
C ASP A 257 -11.03 11.83 -16.84
N ALA A 258 -10.66 11.00 -17.82
CA ALA A 258 -9.65 11.36 -18.80
C ALA A 258 -10.20 12.32 -19.89
N PRO A 259 -9.39 13.26 -20.40
CA PRO A 259 -7.98 13.49 -20.05
C PRO A 259 -7.80 14.32 -18.78
N ILE A 260 -6.99 13.81 -17.85
CA ILE A 260 -6.61 14.53 -16.62
C ILE A 260 -5.47 15.53 -16.95
N PRO A 261 -5.59 16.82 -16.58
CA PRO A 261 -4.52 17.81 -16.79
C PRO A 261 -3.29 17.48 -15.92
N PRO A 262 -2.09 18.04 -16.22
CA PRO A 262 -0.89 17.83 -15.41
C PRO A 262 -1.02 18.49 -14.02
N CYS A 263 -1.65 17.79 -13.07
CA CYS A 263 -1.92 18.22 -11.69
C CYS A 263 -1.76 17.05 -10.70
N MET A 264 -1.24 17.28 -9.51
CA MET A 264 -1.11 16.25 -8.47
C MET A 264 -2.39 16.02 -7.67
N GLY A 265 -3.34 16.95 -7.74
CA GLY A 265 -4.68 16.79 -7.20
C GLY A 265 -5.74 17.18 -8.22
N TYR A 266 -6.60 16.25 -8.58
CA TYR A 266 -7.67 16.44 -9.56
C TYR A 266 -9.04 16.44 -8.88
N LEU A 267 -9.90 17.42 -9.21
CA LEU A 267 -11.27 17.56 -8.71
C LEU A 267 -11.40 17.39 -7.17
N LEU A 268 -10.62 18.17 -6.44
CA LEU A 268 -10.54 18.10 -4.97
C LEU A 268 -11.75 18.78 -4.28
N GLN A 269 -12.22 18.18 -3.20
CA GLN A 269 -13.06 18.84 -2.18
C GLN A 269 -12.21 19.77 -1.29
N PRO A 270 -12.84 20.69 -0.52
CA PRO A 270 -12.15 21.59 0.40
C PRO A 270 -11.19 20.92 1.39
N GLU A 271 -11.53 19.72 1.89
CA GLU A 271 -10.72 19.02 2.89
C GLU A 271 -9.48 18.36 2.30
N GLU A 272 -9.51 18.06 0.99
CA GLU A 272 -8.44 17.37 0.26
C GLU A 272 -7.38 18.34 -0.27
N ASN A 273 -7.67 19.64 -0.24
CA ASN A 273 -6.78 20.69 -0.67
C ASN A 273 -5.76 21.02 0.46
N PRO A 274 -4.44 20.88 0.20
CA PRO A 274 -3.42 21.05 1.23
C PRO A 274 -3.17 22.51 1.62
N PHE A 275 -3.58 23.46 0.79
CA PHE A 275 -3.24 24.88 0.98
C PHE A 275 -4.44 25.72 1.39
N LEU A 276 -5.62 25.43 0.85
CA LEU A 276 -6.80 26.26 1.06
C LEU A 276 -7.97 25.33 1.36
N ARG A 277 -8.85 25.70 2.30
CA ARG A 277 -10.08 24.96 2.56
C ARG A 277 -11.16 25.29 1.52
N ARG A 278 -10.86 25.00 0.25
CA ARG A 278 -11.78 25.20 -0.87
C ARG A 278 -11.61 24.13 -1.95
N ALA A 279 -12.72 23.80 -2.61
CA ALA A 279 -12.71 22.92 -3.77
C ALA A 279 -11.89 23.54 -4.91
N VAL A 280 -11.22 22.69 -5.67
CA VAL A 280 -10.38 23.08 -6.81
C VAL A 280 -10.36 21.97 -7.85
N ASP A 281 -10.30 22.33 -9.12
CA ASP A 281 -10.30 21.34 -10.20
C ASP A 281 -8.92 20.71 -10.41
N ALA A 282 -7.86 21.47 -10.18
CA ALA A 282 -6.48 21.04 -10.36
C ALA A 282 -5.53 21.79 -9.41
N LEU A 283 -4.57 21.07 -8.82
CA LEU A 283 -3.40 21.60 -8.10
C LEU A 283 -2.09 20.96 -8.55
#